data_AF-A0A9E3JXG9-F1
#
_entry.id   AF-A0A9E3JXG9-F1
#
_cell.length_a   1.000
_cell.length_b   1.000
_cell.length_c   1.000
_cell.angle_alpha   90.00
_cell.angle_beta   90.00
_cell.angle_gamma   90.00
#
_symmetry.space_group_name_H-M   'P 1'
#
loop_
_entity.id
_entity.type
_entity.pdbx_description
1 polymer ?
#
loop_
_entity_poly.entity_id
_entity_poly.type
_entity_poly.pdbx_seq_one_letter_code
_entity_poly.pdbx_strand_id
1 'polypeptide(L)'
;MSGKINVVLTTLLVGCALSVVNARYQARHLFIDQEKLQQQQRQLEIDWAQLQLDQSTLGKNERIEQIARSELNMAPLSPARTQYLTEGGK
;
A
#
# COMPACT_ATOMS: atom_id res chain seq x y z
N MET A 1 40.96 45.49 -25.24
CA MET A 1 40.57 44.86 -23.95
C MET A 1 39.35 43.93 -24.05
N SER A 2 38.50 44.08 -25.08
CA SER A 2 37.23 43.32 -25.22
C SER A 2 37.36 41.81 -25.49
N GLY A 3 38.41 41.37 -26.20
CA GLY A 3 38.59 39.94 -26.53
C GLY A 3 38.81 39.05 -25.30
N LYS A 4 39.47 39.57 -24.26
CA LYS A 4 39.71 38.84 -23.01
C LYS A 4 38.41 38.57 -22.24
N ILE A 5 37.50 39.55 -22.23
CA ILE A 5 36.18 39.44 -21.58
C ILE A 5 35.32 38.40 -22.30
N ASN A 6 35.32 38.39 -23.63
CA ASN A 6 34.56 37.41 -24.40
C ASN A 6 35.04 35.98 -24.11
N VAL A 7 36.36 35.75 -24.06
CA VAL A 7 36.92 34.42 -23.74
C VAL A 7 36.51 33.97 -22.34
N VAL A 8 36.54 34.87 -21.35
CA VAL A 8 36.08 34.55 -19.99
C VAL A 8 34.59 34.18 -19.98
N LEU A 9 33.75 34.96 -20.65
CA LEU A 9 32.31 34.69 -20.73
C LEU A 9 32.00 33.37 -21.44
N THR A 10 32.68 33.06 -22.55
CA THR A 10 32.51 31.78 -23.24
C THR A 10 32.91 30.60 -22.35
N THR A 11 34.02 30.73 -21.62
CA THR A 11 34.49 29.67 -20.72
C THR A 11 33.50 29.45 -19.56
N LEU A 12 32.98 30.55 -18.99
CA LEU A 12 31.95 30.49 -17.96
C LEU A 12 30.67 29.83 -18.47
N LEU A 13 30.23 30.19 -19.68
CA LEU A 13 29.04 29.63 -20.31
C LEU A 13 29.18 28.13 -20.54
N VAL A 14 30.32 27.67 -21.05
CA VAL A 14 30.62 26.24 -21.22
C VAL A 14 30.62 25.53 -19.87
N GLY A 15 31.21 26.13 -18.83
CA GLY A 15 31.17 25.61 -17.47
C GLY A 15 29.74 25.44 -16.95
N CYS A 16 28.87 26.44 -17.14
CA CYS A 16 27.46 26.36 -16.78
C CYS A 16 26.74 25.26 -17.56
N ALA A 17 26.96 25.15 -18.87
CA ALA A 17 26.33 24.13 -19.70
C ALA A 17 26.69 22.71 -19.23
N LEU A 18 27.98 22.45 -18.97
CA LEU A 18 28.44 21.16 -18.45
C LEU A 18 27.88 20.86 -17.06
N SER A 19 27.84 21.87 -16.18
CA SER A 19 27.28 21.74 -14.84
C SER A 19 25.81 21.34 -14.87
N VAL A 20 25.00 21.97 -15.74
CA VAL A 20 23.59 21.62 -15.92
C VAL A 20 23.43 20.19 -16.41
N VAL A 21 24.21 19.75 -17.40
CA VAL A 21 24.15 18.37 -17.90
C VAL A 21 24.48 17.37 -16.79
N ASN A 22 25.53 17.65 -16.01
CA ASN A 22 25.90 16.80 -14.89
C ASN A 22 24.80 16.75 -13.82
N ALA A 23 24.25 17.90 -13.43
CA ALA A 23 23.15 17.98 -12.47
C ALA A 23 21.90 17.22 -12.98
N ARG A 24 21.60 17.33 -14.28
CA ARG A 24 20.50 16.58 -14.92
C ARG A 24 20.73 15.08 -14.92
N TYR A 25 21.96 14.64 -15.15
CA TYR A 25 22.33 13.22 -15.09
C TYR A 25 22.17 12.66 -13.69
N GLN A 26 22.72 13.35 -12.69
CA GLN A 26 22.61 12.93 -11.28
C GLN A 26 21.15 12.92 -10.81
N ALA A 27 20.37 13.95 -11.14
CA ALA A 27 18.95 13.99 -10.82
C ALA A 27 18.20 12.79 -11.42
N ARG A 28 18.53 12.39 -12.66
CA ARG A 28 17.90 11.23 -13.30
C ARG A 28 18.31 9.92 -12.64
N HIS A 29 19.57 9.78 -12.23
CA HIS A 29 20.01 8.59 -11.50
C HIS A 29 19.30 8.46 -10.15
N LEU A 30 19.28 9.52 -9.34
CA LEU A 30 18.61 9.49 -8.04
C LEU A 30 17.11 9.22 -8.18
N PHE A 31 16.48 9.76 -9.23
CA PHE A 31 15.07 9.52 -9.51
C PHE A 31 14.77 8.04 -9.80
N ILE A 32 15.62 7.36 -10.57
CA ILE A 32 15.47 5.94 -10.88
C ILE A 32 15.59 5.09 -9.61
N ASP A 33 16.55 5.41 -8.73
CA ASP A 33 16.71 4.68 -7.47
C ASP A 33 15.49 4.86 -6.57
N GLN A 34 14.97 6.09 -6.48
CA GLN A 34 13.74 6.38 -5.73
C GLN A 34 12.54 5.61 -6.31
N GLU A 35 12.38 5.62 -7.64
CA GLU A 35 11.29 4.93 -8.32
C GLU A 35 11.33 3.42 -8.07
N LYS A 36 12.53 2.83 -8.06
CA LYS A 36 12.74 1.40 -7.74
C LYS A 36 12.27 1.07 -6.32
N LEU A 37 12.68 1.85 -5.32
CA LEU A 37 12.23 1.65 -3.94
C LEU A 37 10.72 1.81 -3.81
N GLN A 38 10.15 2.81 -4.49
CA GLN A 38 8.72 3.07 -4.45
C GLN A 38 7.93 1.94 -5.12
N GLN A 39 8.46 1.33 -6.18
CA GLN A 39 7.87 0.15 -6.80
C GLN A 39 7.88 -1.06 -5.86
N GLN A 40 8.97 -1.28 -5.12
CA GLN A 40 9.04 -2.33 -4.11
C GLN A 40 8.01 -2.13 -3.01
N GLN A 41 7.87 -0.90 -2.50
CA GLN A 41 6.85 -0.58 -1.50
C GLN A 41 5.44 -0.89 -2.01
N ARG A 42 5.09 -0.47 -3.23
CA ARG A 42 3.78 -0.75 -3.83
C ARG A 42 3.51 -2.24 -3.96
N GLN A 43 4.51 -3.04 -4.35
CA GLN A 43 4.36 -4.49 -4.43
C GLN A 43 4.03 -5.08 -3.05
N LEU A 44 4.75 -4.64 -2.02
CA LEU A 44 4.54 -5.12 -0.65
C LEU A 44 3.15 -4.75 -0.12
N GLU A 45 2.65 -3.55 -0.46
CA GLU A 45 1.29 -3.12 -0.11
C GLU A 45 0.21 -4.00 -0.77
N ILE A 46 0.41 -4.39 -2.04
CA ILE A 46 -0.49 -5.30 -2.75
C ILE A 46 -0.49 -6.68 -2.09
N ASP A 47 0.70 -7.23 -1.83
CA ASP A 47 0.85 -8.55 -1.21
C ASP A 47 0.21 -8.57 0.19
N TRP A 48 0.38 -7.48 0.95
CA TRP A 48 -0.26 -7.30 2.25
C TRP A 48 -1.78 -7.23 2.15
N ALA A 49 -2.31 -6.46 1.20
CA ALA A 49 -3.75 -6.38 0.97
C ALA A 49 -4.34 -7.76 0.60
N GLN A 50 -3.64 -8.52 -0.24
CA GLN A 50 -4.03 -9.88 -0.58
C GLN A 50 -4.06 -10.78 0.66
N LEU A 51 -3.00 -10.75 1.48
CA LEU A 51 -2.95 -11.54 2.71
C LEU A 51 -4.08 -11.15 3.68
N GLN A 52 -4.46 -9.88 3.72
CA GLN A 52 -5.55 -9.40 4.57
C GLN A 52 -6.93 -9.85 4.05
N LEU A 53 -7.11 -9.94 2.73
CA LEU A 53 -8.30 -10.55 2.13
C LEU A 53 -8.38 -12.04 2.46
N ASP A 54 -7.26 -12.78 2.30
CA ASP A 54 -7.20 -14.21 2.63
C ASP A 54 -7.50 -14.47 4.11
N GLN A 55 -6.97 -13.64 5.02
CA GLN A 55 -7.31 -13.69 6.45
C GLN A 55 -8.78 -13.38 6.74
N SER A 56 -9.37 -12.44 6.00
CA SER A 56 -10.79 -12.10 6.16
C SER A 56 -11.69 -13.27 5.75
N THR A 57 -11.32 -14.01 4.71
CA THR A 57 -12.01 -15.25 4.29
C THR A 57 -11.90 -16.36 5.35
N LEU A 58 -10.75 -16.50 6.00
CA LEU A 58 -10.54 -17.48 7.07
C LEU A 58 -11.06 -17.02 8.45
N GLY A 59 -11.61 -15.80 8.52
CA GLY A 59 -11.73 -15.02 9.72
C GLY A 59 -12.78 -15.43 10.75
N LYS A 60 -14.09 -15.50 10.43
CA LYS A 60 -15.04 -15.35 11.56
C LYS A 60 -16.44 -15.95 11.55
N ASN A 61 -17.04 -16.39 10.45
CA ASN A 61 -18.42 -16.92 10.52
C ASN A 61 -18.56 -18.31 9.92
N GLU A 62 -18.04 -18.57 8.72
CA GLU A 62 -18.23 -19.88 8.09
C GLU A 62 -17.61 -21.02 8.90
N ARG A 63 -16.37 -20.90 9.37
CA ARG A 63 -15.72 -21.99 10.12
C ARG A 63 -16.36 -22.24 11.49
N ILE A 64 -16.80 -21.19 12.18
CA ILE A 64 -17.50 -21.32 13.47
C ILE A 64 -18.89 -21.91 13.25
N GLU A 65 -19.62 -21.45 12.23
CA GLU A 65 -20.94 -21.97 11.87
C GLU A 65 -20.87 -23.43 11.40
N GLN A 66 -19.84 -23.80 10.65
CA GLN A 66 -19.64 -25.15 10.16
C GLN A 66 -19.33 -26.10 11.32
N ILE A 67 -18.48 -25.73 12.27
CA ILE A 67 -18.23 -26.52 13.50
C ILE A 67 -19.49 -26.57 14.37
N ALA A 68 -20.21 -25.45 14.54
CA ALA A 68 -21.45 -25.39 15.31
C ALA A 68 -22.54 -26.32 14.74
N ARG A 69 -22.69 -26.36 13.41
CA ARG A 69 -23.66 -27.23 12.75
C ARG A 69 -23.23 -28.70 12.70
N SER A 70 -21.94 -28.97 12.43
CA SER A 70 -21.45 -30.34 12.19
C SER A 70 -20.99 -31.09 13.43
N GLU A 71 -20.28 -30.44 14.35
CA GLU A 71 -19.75 -31.08 15.56
C GLU A 71 -20.68 -30.87 16.76
N LEU A 72 -21.31 -29.70 16.87
CA LEU A 72 -22.18 -29.35 18.00
C LEU A 72 -23.68 -29.57 17.72
N ASN A 73 -24.06 -30.00 16.52
CA ASN A 73 -25.46 -30.20 16.07
C ASN A 73 -26.38 -28.99 16.37
N MET A 74 -25.83 -27.77 16.37
CA MET A 74 -26.61 -26.56 16.63
C MET A 74 -27.48 -26.21 15.43
N ALA A 75 -28.79 -26.09 15.67
CA ALA A 75 -29.76 -25.62 14.68
C ALA A 75 -30.03 -24.12 14.85
N PRO A 76 -30.23 -23.37 13.76
CA PRO A 76 -30.58 -21.95 13.85
C PRO A 76 -31.92 -21.77 14.58
N LEU A 77 -31.99 -20.75 15.43
CA LEU A 77 -33.20 -20.43 16.19
C LEU A 77 -34.30 -19.98 15.21
N SER A 78 -35.37 -20.78 15.12
CA SER A 78 -36.59 -20.40 14.40
C SER A 78 -37.51 -19.62 15.33
N PRO A 79 -38.21 -18.56 14.86
CA PRO A 79 -39.20 -17.82 15.66
C PRO A 79 -40.27 -18.72 16.30
N ALA A 80 -40.52 -19.90 15.74
CA ALA A 80 -41.44 -20.90 16.27
C ALA A 80 -40.91 -21.64 17.52
N ARG A 81 -39.61 -21.50 17.85
CA ARG A 81 -38.94 -22.21 18.97
C ARG A 81 -38.40 -21.27 20.05
N THR A 82 -38.60 -19.96 19.90
CA THR A 82 -38.11 -18.96 20.85
C THR A 82 -39.19 -18.66 21.89
N GLN A 83 -38.98 -19.10 23.13
CA GLN A 83 -39.84 -18.75 24.25
C GLN A 83 -39.32 -17.47 24.90
N TYR A 84 -40.06 -16.37 24.76
CA TYR A 84 -39.79 -15.13 25.47
C TYR A 84 -40.22 -15.31 26.92
N LEU A 85 -39.25 -15.46 27.82
CA LEU A 85 -39.49 -15.42 29.25
C LEU A 85 -39.69 -13.95 29.64
N THR A 86 -40.94 -13.50 29.68
CA THR A 86 -41.30 -12.24 30.35
C THR A 86 -41.15 -12.46 31.85
N GLU A 87 -40.19 -11.76 32.47
CA GLU A 87 -40.06 -11.76 33.92
C GLU A 87 -41.31 -11.14 34.55
N GLY A 88 -42.10 -12.00 35.21
CA GLY A 88 -43.09 -11.69 36.24
C GLY A 88 -43.84 -10.36 36.14
N GLY A 89 -45.02 -10.42 35.54
CA GLY A 89 -46.07 -9.42 35.82
C GLY A 89 -46.38 -9.37 37.32
N LYS A 90 -46.32 -8.16 37.88
CA LYS A 90 -47.07 -7.80 39.08
C LYS A 90 -48.36 -7.11 38.66
#